data_AF-A0A8A0RJV7-F1
#
_entry.id   AF-A0A8A0RJV7-F1
#
_cell.length_a   1.000
_cell.length_b   1.000
_cell.length_c   1.000
_cell.angle_alpha   90.00
_cell.angle_beta   90.00
_cell.angle_gamma   90.00
#
_symmetry.space_group_name_H-M   'P 1'
#
loop_
_entity.id
_entity.type
_entity.pdbx_description
1 polymer ?
#
loop_
_entity_poly.entity_id
_entity_poly.type
_entity_poly.pdbx_seq_one_letter_code
_entity_poly.pdbx_strand_id
1 'polypeptide(L)'
;MEILNRLKRKLDIKDGEFEEIVNEIKRIEGILKKENLILGEQSKIGMYSHMISFIKRLRDGEKAVDVEIGKEVLSQLEERAVNLASKIVEPIFERYSKPVSRTEVLLVAIHIQTALSNNERRDGMEGKGERVVVVIGDRLGKGQKVAKGVEAAGGKAVLIPGMAADMKVGDVMHEQDADIGLSFCGSGGAGALMAANKYGYKARHHLRSIDAGITALKEGARVLGFGFLDSEELGRRVVEEYRKIVKKG
;
A
#
# COMPACT_ATOMS: atom_id res chain seq x y z
N MET A 1 13.38 13.75 12.15
CA MET A 1 14.64 14.53 11.98
C MET A 1 15.67 13.85 11.09
N GLU A 2 15.83 12.54 11.15
CA GLU A 2 16.84 11.81 10.34
C GLU A 2 16.72 12.07 8.82
N ILE A 3 15.51 11.96 8.25
CA ILE A 3 15.25 12.23 6.83
C ILE A 3 15.67 13.65 6.45
N LEU A 4 15.29 14.65 7.23
CA LEU A 4 15.60 16.06 6.96
C LEU A 4 17.11 16.33 7.05
N ASN A 5 17.81 15.74 8.02
CA ASN A 5 19.27 15.85 8.12
C ASN A 5 19.97 15.19 6.92
N ARG A 6 19.43 14.08 6.40
CA ARG A 6 19.93 13.46 5.18
C ARG A 6 19.70 14.34 3.95
N LEU A 7 18.53 14.97 3.84
CA LEU A 7 18.20 15.89 2.75
C LEU A 7 19.03 17.17 2.80
N LYS A 8 19.29 17.73 3.99
CA LYS A 8 20.19 18.87 4.19
C LYS A 8 21.54 18.67 3.52
N ARG A 9 22.16 17.51 3.77
CA ARG A 9 23.46 17.15 3.18
C ARG A 9 23.39 16.94 1.68
N LYS A 10 22.31 16.31 1.18
CA LYS A 10 22.15 16.01 -0.25
C LYS A 10 21.87 17.27 -1.09
N LEU A 11 21.19 18.26 -0.52
CA LEU A 11 20.74 19.46 -1.22
C LEU A 11 21.59 20.70 -0.90
N ASP A 12 22.69 20.51 -0.18
CA ASP A 12 23.67 21.53 0.21
C ASP A 12 23.02 22.78 0.85
N ILE A 13 22.25 22.54 1.92
CA ILE A 13 21.48 23.58 2.61
C ILE A 13 22.26 24.13 3.81
N LYS A 14 22.40 25.46 3.88
CA LYS A 14 23.06 26.14 5.01
C LYS A 14 22.25 26.04 6.30
N ASP A 15 22.89 26.21 7.45
CA ASP A 15 22.27 25.99 8.77
C ASP A 15 21.05 26.88 9.03
N GLY A 16 21.15 28.20 8.82
CA GLY A 16 20.02 29.12 9.04
C GLY A 16 18.84 28.87 8.09
N GLU A 17 19.14 28.46 6.85
CA GLU A 17 18.13 28.10 5.85
C GLU A 17 17.39 26.81 6.24
N PHE A 18 18.12 25.88 6.85
CA PHE A 18 17.57 24.59 7.25
C PHE A 18 16.55 24.71 8.38
N GLU A 19 16.72 25.64 9.33
CA GLU A 19 15.75 25.85 10.41
C GLU A 19 14.40 26.34 9.91
N GLU A 20 14.39 27.32 9.00
CA GLU A 20 13.17 27.84 8.38
C GLU A 20 12.41 26.71 7.66
N ILE A 21 13.14 25.94 6.84
CA ILE A 21 12.61 24.79 6.12
C ILE A 21 12.04 23.74 7.07
N VAL A 22 12.74 23.42 8.17
CA VAL A 22 12.27 22.44 9.16
C VAL A 22 10.96 22.89 9.81
N ASN A 23 10.83 24.19 10.13
CA ASN A 23 9.59 24.74 10.68
C ASN A 23 8.44 24.65 9.68
N GLU A 24 8.72 24.90 8.40
CA GLU A 24 7.74 24.78 7.34
C GLU A 24 7.28 23.33 7.14
N ILE A 25 8.20 22.36 7.13
CA ILE A 25 7.87 20.94 7.06
C ILE A 25 7.02 20.51 8.27
N LYS A 26 7.32 20.99 9.48
CA LYS A 26 6.49 20.70 10.67
C LYS A 26 5.07 21.26 10.54
N ARG A 27 4.91 22.47 9.99
CA ARG A 27 3.59 23.05 9.70
C ARG A 27 2.80 22.15 8.74
N ILE A 28 3.45 21.69 7.67
CA ILE A 28 2.86 20.81 6.67
C ILE A 28 2.45 19.47 7.30
N GLU A 29 3.33 18.81 8.05
CA GLU A 29 3.00 17.58 8.78
C GLU A 29 1.78 17.79 9.71
N GLY A 30 1.68 18.95 10.36
CA GLY A 30 0.54 19.31 11.20
C GLY A 30 -0.78 19.44 10.42
N ILE A 31 -0.75 20.03 9.22
CA ILE A 31 -1.92 20.14 8.34
C ILE A 31 -2.36 18.74 7.88
N LEU A 32 -1.42 17.95 7.37
CA LEU A 32 -1.69 16.60 6.88
C LEU A 32 -2.27 15.71 7.99
N LYS A 33 -1.73 15.80 9.21
CA LYS A 33 -2.22 15.03 10.36
C LYS A 33 -3.65 15.40 10.75
N LYS A 34 -4.02 16.69 10.72
CA LYS A 34 -5.40 17.14 11.00
C LYS A 34 -6.42 16.57 10.01
N GLU A 35 -5.95 16.23 8.82
CA GLU A 35 -6.74 15.70 7.71
C GLU A 35 -6.61 14.16 7.62
N ASN A 36 -6.16 13.52 8.72
CA ASN A 36 -5.90 12.08 8.85
C ASN A 36 -4.95 11.50 7.80
N LEU A 37 -4.03 12.31 7.26
CA LEU A 37 -3.01 11.86 6.33
C LEU A 37 -1.66 11.72 7.03
N ILE A 38 -1.21 10.48 7.22
CA ILE A 38 0.13 10.18 7.71
C ILE A 38 1.02 9.75 6.55
N LEU A 39 2.10 10.49 6.32
CA LEU A 39 3.08 10.14 5.28
C LEU A 39 3.98 9.00 5.76
N GLY A 40 4.06 7.92 4.96
CA GLY A 40 5.08 6.89 5.11
C GLY A 40 6.49 7.40 4.78
N GLU A 41 7.53 6.64 5.14
CA GLU A 41 8.93 7.08 5.01
C GLU A 41 9.31 7.50 3.57
N GLN A 42 8.95 6.70 2.57
CA GLN A 42 9.21 7.01 1.16
C GLN A 42 8.43 8.26 0.69
N SER A 43 7.16 8.38 1.08
CA SER A 43 6.35 9.56 0.78
C SER A 43 6.92 10.83 1.42
N LYS A 44 7.45 10.73 2.66
CA LYS A 44 8.15 11.84 3.33
C LYS A 44 9.39 12.25 2.55
N ILE A 45 10.19 11.31 2.06
CA ILE A 45 11.40 11.63 1.28
C ILE A 45 11.04 12.42 0.03
N GLY A 46 10.07 11.93 -0.75
CA GLY A 46 9.63 12.60 -1.97
C GLY A 46 9.05 13.98 -1.71
N MET A 47 8.07 14.07 -0.80
CA MET A 47 7.42 15.32 -0.42
C MET A 47 8.43 16.33 0.13
N TYR A 48 9.27 15.95 1.08
CA TYR A 48 10.22 16.89 1.70
C TYR A 48 11.28 17.34 0.72
N SER A 49 11.78 16.45 -0.14
CA SER A 49 12.71 16.86 -1.18
C SER A 49 12.09 17.87 -2.14
N HIS A 50 10.82 17.68 -2.54
CA HIS A 50 10.12 18.63 -3.40
C HIS A 50 9.92 19.97 -2.68
N MET A 51 9.35 19.96 -1.47
CA MET A 51 9.09 21.18 -0.68
C MET A 51 10.35 21.98 -0.39
N ILE A 52 11.45 21.30 -0.04
CA ILE A 52 12.75 21.95 0.21
C ILE A 52 13.23 22.68 -1.05
N SER A 53 13.25 21.98 -2.18
CA SER A 53 13.68 22.59 -3.45
C SER A 53 12.75 23.72 -3.88
N PHE A 54 11.44 23.57 -3.69
CA PHE A 54 10.45 24.60 -3.98
C PHE A 54 10.66 25.87 -3.14
N ILE A 55 10.80 25.74 -1.81
CA ILE A 55 11.04 26.86 -0.89
C ILE A 55 12.37 27.55 -1.24
N LYS A 56 13.42 26.78 -1.54
CA LYS A 56 14.71 27.31 -1.97
C LYS A 56 14.60 28.16 -3.24
N ARG A 57 13.91 27.65 -4.28
CA ARG A 57 13.67 28.41 -5.53
C ARG A 57 12.96 29.73 -5.28
N LEU A 58 11.90 29.73 -4.46
CA LEU A 58 11.16 30.95 -4.15
C LEU A 58 12.02 31.98 -3.44
N ARG A 59 12.79 31.54 -2.44
CA ARG A 59 13.70 32.39 -1.69
C ARG A 59 14.79 32.99 -2.57
N ASP A 60 15.38 32.19 -3.44
CA ASP A 60 16.46 32.61 -4.34
C ASP A 60 15.91 33.47 -5.51
N GLY A 61 14.59 33.72 -5.54
CA GLY A 61 13.93 34.58 -6.52
C GLY A 61 13.69 33.90 -7.87
N GLU A 62 13.96 32.61 -7.98
CA GLU A 62 13.73 31.81 -9.17
C GLU A 62 12.24 31.68 -9.47
N LYS A 63 11.90 31.44 -10.74
CA LYS A 63 10.52 31.18 -11.12
C LYS A 63 10.08 29.82 -10.56
N ALA A 64 8.82 29.76 -10.14
CA ALA A 64 8.17 28.49 -9.87
C ALA A 64 8.22 27.60 -11.12
N VAL A 65 8.19 26.28 -10.92
CA VAL A 65 8.22 25.33 -12.02
C VAL A 65 6.99 25.59 -12.90
N ASP A 66 7.22 25.81 -14.19
CA ASP A 66 6.18 25.96 -15.20
C ASP A 66 6.28 24.78 -16.17
N VAL A 67 5.56 23.71 -15.83
CA VAL A 67 5.54 22.46 -16.57
C VAL A 67 4.09 22.11 -16.82
N GLU A 68 3.80 21.76 -18.07
CA GLU A 68 2.49 21.25 -18.44
C GLU A 68 2.31 19.84 -17.84
N ILE A 69 1.32 19.71 -16.97
CA ILE A 69 0.95 18.41 -16.39
C ILE A 69 -0.08 17.77 -17.31
N GLY A 70 0.24 16.57 -17.81
CA GLY A 70 -0.62 15.83 -18.74
C GLY A 70 -2.02 15.59 -18.19
N LYS A 71 -3.02 15.62 -19.08
CA LYS A 71 -4.44 15.47 -18.71
C LYS A 71 -4.73 14.16 -17.99
N GLU A 72 -4.00 13.10 -18.32
CA GLU A 72 -4.10 11.77 -17.71
C GLU A 72 -3.67 11.79 -16.24
N VAL A 73 -2.73 12.64 -15.87
CA VAL A 73 -2.30 12.83 -14.47
C VAL A 73 -3.35 13.67 -13.73
N LEU A 74 -3.85 14.72 -14.38
CA LEU A 74 -4.87 15.60 -13.80
C LEU A 74 -6.17 14.85 -13.48
N SER A 75 -6.60 13.91 -14.33
CA SER A 75 -7.81 13.12 -14.09
C SER A 75 -7.69 12.14 -12.92
N GLN A 76 -6.47 11.88 -12.43
CA GLN A 76 -6.21 11.03 -11.26
C GLN A 76 -6.13 11.82 -9.96
N LEU A 77 -6.17 13.15 -10.01
CA LEU A 77 -6.12 13.98 -8.81
C LEU A 77 -7.53 14.21 -8.27
N GLU A 78 -7.73 13.83 -7.02
CA GLU A 78 -8.95 14.15 -6.30
C GLU A 78 -8.96 15.61 -5.86
N GLU A 79 -10.16 16.18 -5.78
CA GLU A 79 -10.36 17.54 -5.29
C GLU A 79 -9.79 17.72 -3.87
N ARG A 80 -9.89 16.69 -3.02
CA ARG A 80 -9.30 16.67 -1.68
C ARG A 80 -7.78 16.89 -1.72
N ALA A 81 -7.07 16.22 -2.62
CA ALA A 81 -5.61 16.34 -2.74
C ALA A 81 -5.22 17.76 -3.19
N VAL A 82 -5.93 18.31 -4.16
CA VAL A 82 -5.71 19.67 -4.68
C VAL A 82 -5.99 20.72 -3.60
N ASN A 83 -7.10 20.60 -2.87
CA ASN A 83 -7.47 21.52 -1.80
C ASN A 83 -6.44 21.52 -0.65
N LEU A 84 -5.93 20.34 -0.27
CA LEU A 84 -4.86 20.24 0.71
C LEU A 84 -3.54 20.85 0.22
N ALA A 85 -3.21 20.64 -1.06
CA ALA A 85 -2.03 21.24 -1.67
C ALA A 85 -2.11 22.77 -1.66
N SER A 86 -3.25 23.35 -2.03
CA SER A 86 -3.49 24.81 -1.94
C SER A 86 -3.26 25.34 -0.52
N LYS A 87 -3.86 24.71 0.51
CA LYS A 87 -3.67 25.08 1.93
C LYS A 87 -2.19 25.04 2.37
N ILE A 88 -1.38 24.19 1.73
CA ILE A 88 0.05 24.08 2.00
C ILE A 88 0.84 25.15 1.24
N VAL A 89 0.59 25.29 -0.05
CA VAL A 89 1.43 26.03 -1.00
C VAL A 89 1.15 27.54 -0.99
N GLU A 90 -0.10 27.96 -0.90
CA GLU A 90 -0.48 29.38 -0.98
C GLU A 90 0.18 30.24 0.12
N PRO A 91 0.20 29.83 1.41
CA PRO A 91 0.87 30.61 2.46
C PRO A 91 2.39 30.74 2.26
N ILE A 92 3.02 29.82 1.52
CA ILE A 92 4.45 29.89 1.20
C ILE A 92 4.67 30.97 0.14
N PHE A 93 3.85 31.00 -0.90
CA PHE A 93 3.89 32.05 -1.93
C PHE A 93 3.65 33.44 -1.34
N GLU A 94 2.66 33.57 -0.45
CA GLU A 94 2.36 34.82 0.25
C GLU A 94 3.56 35.31 1.08
N ARG A 95 4.24 34.41 1.81
CA ARG A 95 5.42 34.76 2.62
C ARG A 95 6.54 35.36 1.78
N TYR A 96 6.75 34.89 0.56
CA TYR A 96 7.77 35.40 -0.35
C TYR A 96 7.26 36.49 -1.30
N SER A 97 6.02 36.97 -1.13
CA SER A 97 5.39 37.99 -1.99
C SER A 97 5.43 37.61 -3.47
N LYS A 98 5.17 36.34 -3.78
CA LYS A 98 5.16 35.79 -5.14
C LYS A 98 3.73 35.35 -5.54
N PRO A 99 3.36 35.45 -6.82
CA PRO A 99 2.07 34.94 -7.29
C PRO A 99 2.03 33.41 -7.18
N VAL A 100 0.89 32.86 -6.77
CA VAL A 100 0.69 31.42 -6.62
C VAL A 100 0.84 30.72 -7.97
N SER A 101 1.73 29.72 -8.02
CA SER A 101 1.85 28.85 -9.19
C SER A 101 0.89 27.68 -9.09
N ARG A 102 -0.02 27.57 -10.06
CA ARG A 102 -0.91 26.40 -10.20
C ARG A 102 -0.11 25.10 -10.36
N THR A 103 1.03 25.15 -11.04
CA THR A 103 1.89 23.98 -11.25
C THR A 103 2.48 23.47 -9.94
N GLU A 104 2.94 24.35 -9.05
CA GLU A 104 3.46 23.93 -7.74
C GLU A 104 2.35 23.36 -6.85
N VAL A 105 1.14 23.93 -6.90
CA VAL A 105 -0.04 23.34 -6.23
C VAL A 105 -0.28 21.92 -6.74
N LEU A 106 -0.25 21.70 -8.05
CA LEU A 106 -0.49 20.38 -8.64
C LEU A 106 0.63 19.38 -8.35
N LEU A 107 1.90 19.81 -8.34
CA LEU A 107 3.03 18.94 -7.98
C LEU A 107 2.95 18.47 -6.52
N VAL A 108 2.55 19.36 -5.61
CA VAL A 108 2.29 19.00 -4.21
C VAL A 108 1.05 18.11 -4.11
N ALA A 109 0.00 18.37 -4.91
CA ALA A 109 -1.19 17.53 -4.97
C ALA A 109 -0.86 16.10 -5.41
N ILE A 110 0.08 15.89 -6.33
CA ILE A 110 0.53 14.54 -6.74
C ILE A 110 1.16 13.78 -5.56
N HIS A 111 1.99 14.45 -4.76
CA HIS A 111 2.56 13.82 -3.55
C HIS A 111 1.48 13.47 -2.53
N ILE A 112 0.48 14.35 -2.35
CA ILE A 112 -0.66 14.11 -1.46
C ILE A 112 -1.53 12.98 -1.99
N GLN A 113 -1.88 12.96 -3.28
CA GLN A 113 -2.67 11.90 -3.93
C GLN A 113 -1.94 10.56 -3.80
N THR A 114 -0.63 10.52 -4.04
CA THR A 114 0.16 9.29 -3.87
C THR A 114 0.12 8.80 -2.42
N ALA A 115 0.16 9.73 -1.45
CA ALA A 115 0.03 9.38 -0.04
C ALA A 115 -1.40 8.95 0.31
N LEU A 116 -2.43 9.58 -0.25
CA LEU A 116 -3.84 9.22 -0.10
C LEU A 116 -4.09 7.83 -0.65
N SER A 117 -3.73 7.53 -1.89
CA SER A 117 -3.93 6.20 -2.46
C SER A 117 -3.15 5.10 -1.74
N ASN A 118 -1.99 5.43 -1.16
CA ASN A 118 -1.26 4.50 -0.29
C ASN A 118 -1.92 4.37 1.10
N ASN A 119 -2.48 5.46 1.64
CA ASN A 119 -3.25 5.43 2.87
C ASN A 119 -4.62 4.77 2.67
N GLU A 120 -5.28 4.86 1.52
CA GLU A 120 -6.50 4.11 1.21
C GLU A 120 -6.21 2.64 0.98
N ARG A 121 -5.02 2.29 0.46
CA ARG A 121 -4.55 0.89 0.50
C ARG A 121 -4.26 0.45 1.93
N ARG A 122 -3.77 1.35 2.79
CA ARG A 122 -3.54 1.07 4.22
C ARG A 122 -4.80 1.14 5.07
N ASP A 123 -5.81 1.91 4.70
CA ASP A 123 -7.12 2.10 5.34
C ASP A 123 -8.08 1.04 4.78
N GLY A 124 -7.86 0.58 3.55
CA GLY A 124 -8.33 -0.70 3.05
C GLY A 124 -7.67 -1.89 3.76
N MET A 125 -6.49 -1.69 4.38
CA MET A 125 -5.86 -2.65 5.30
C MET A 125 -6.26 -2.43 6.79
N GLU A 126 -6.50 -1.20 7.26
CA GLU A 126 -6.89 -0.84 8.64
C GLU A 126 -8.42 -0.99 8.81
N GLY A 127 -9.19 -0.86 7.74
CA GLY A 127 -10.59 -1.26 7.59
C GLY A 127 -10.77 -2.74 7.21
N LYS A 128 -9.70 -3.44 6.78
CA LYS A 128 -9.60 -4.92 6.85
C LYS A 128 -9.34 -5.41 8.27
N GLY A 129 -9.39 -4.52 9.26
CA GLY A 129 -9.14 -4.77 10.68
C GLY A 129 -10.03 -5.82 11.34
N GLU A 130 -11.08 -6.33 10.68
CA GLU A 130 -11.88 -7.42 11.26
C GLU A 130 -11.91 -8.72 10.44
N ARG A 131 -11.86 -8.69 9.11
CA ARG A 131 -12.17 -9.90 8.31
C ARG A 131 -11.13 -10.19 7.22
N VAL A 132 -10.24 -11.14 7.50
CA VAL A 132 -9.26 -11.71 6.55
C VAL A 132 -9.98 -12.31 5.35
N VAL A 133 -9.65 -11.91 4.13
CA VAL A 133 -10.22 -12.44 2.89
C VAL A 133 -9.32 -13.55 2.34
N VAL A 134 -9.84 -14.77 2.28
CA VAL A 134 -9.13 -15.95 1.80
C VAL A 134 -9.80 -16.49 0.54
N VAL A 135 -9.06 -16.50 -0.57
CA VAL A 135 -9.50 -17.10 -1.85
C VAL A 135 -9.08 -18.56 -1.88
N ILE A 136 -10.00 -19.44 -2.24
CA ILE A 136 -9.83 -20.90 -2.11
C ILE A 136 -10.21 -21.57 -3.43
N GLY A 137 -9.28 -22.30 -4.03
CA GLY A 137 -9.57 -23.11 -5.21
C GLY A 137 -10.33 -24.39 -4.84
N ASP A 138 -11.64 -24.47 -5.07
CA ASP A 138 -12.46 -25.66 -4.82
C ASP A 138 -12.33 -26.71 -5.94
N ARG A 139 -11.09 -27.10 -6.22
CA ARG A 139 -10.79 -28.11 -7.25
C ARG A 139 -11.24 -29.48 -6.77
N LEU A 140 -12.18 -30.10 -7.49
CA LEU A 140 -12.77 -31.41 -7.15
C LEU A 140 -13.50 -31.42 -5.79
N GLY A 141 -14.04 -30.28 -5.35
CA GLY A 141 -14.73 -30.19 -4.05
C GLY A 141 -13.78 -30.19 -2.86
N LYS A 142 -12.48 -29.90 -3.06
CA LYS A 142 -11.43 -29.95 -2.04
C LYS A 142 -11.04 -28.58 -1.47
N GLY A 143 -11.98 -27.64 -1.42
CA GLY A 143 -11.82 -26.36 -0.72
C GLY A 143 -12.94 -26.03 0.28
N GLN A 144 -14.00 -26.85 0.35
CA GLN A 144 -15.21 -26.52 1.11
C GLN A 144 -15.02 -26.57 2.62
N LYS A 145 -14.27 -27.55 3.14
CA LYS A 145 -13.97 -27.62 4.57
C LYS A 145 -13.01 -26.51 4.97
N VAL A 146 -12.03 -26.20 4.12
CA VAL A 146 -11.13 -25.07 4.34
C VAL A 146 -11.92 -23.76 4.45
N ALA A 147 -12.90 -23.54 3.57
CA ALA A 147 -13.76 -22.37 3.62
C ALA A 147 -14.54 -22.25 4.94
N LYS A 148 -15.14 -23.35 5.41
CA LYS A 148 -15.81 -23.40 6.72
C LYS A 148 -14.85 -23.03 7.85
N GLY A 149 -13.62 -23.53 7.81
CA GLY A 149 -12.58 -23.18 8.77
C GLY A 149 -12.22 -21.69 8.77
N VAL A 150 -12.12 -21.09 7.59
CA VAL A 150 -11.90 -19.64 7.42
C VAL A 150 -13.05 -18.84 8.04
N GLU A 151 -14.29 -19.21 7.74
CA GLU A 151 -15.48 -18.54 8.27
C GLU A 151 -15.63 -18.69 9.78
N ALA A 152 -15.35 -19.89 10.33
CA ALA A 152 -15.35 -20.16 11.77
C ALA A 152 -14.31 -19.32 12.53
N ALA A 153 -13.19 -19.00 11.90
CA ALA A 153 -12.19 -18.07 12.43
C ALA A 153 -12.58 -16.58 12.27
N GLY A 154 -13.74 -16.28 11.68
CA GLY A 154 -14.22 -14.93 11.40
C GLY A 154 -13.55 -14.28 10.18
N GLY A 155 -12.98 -15.07 9.27
CA GLY A 155 -12.54 -14.63 7.94
C GLY A 155 -13.67 -14.65 6.90
N LYS A 156 -13.42 -14.12 5.71
CA LYS A 156 -14.27 -14.23 4.52
C LYS A 156 -13.66 -15.25 3.58
N ALA A 157 -14.36 -16.34 3.32
CA ALA A 157 -13.95 -17.31 2.31
C ALA A 157 -14.53 -16.91 0.94
N VAL A 158 -13.70 -16.97 -0.11
CA VAL A 158 -14.11 -16.82 -1.50
C VAL A 158 -13.75 -18.12 -2.22
N LEU A 159 -14.74 -19.00 -2.43
CA LEU A 159 -14.52 -20.25 -3.15
C LEU A 159 -14.59 -20.01 -4.65
N ILE A 160 -13.61 -20.55 -5.36
CA ILE A 160 -13.63 -20.68 -6.81
C ILE A 160 -14.10 -22.09 -7.14
N PRO A 161 -15.29 -22.28 -7.74
CA PRO A 161 -15.74 -23.60 -8.12
C PRO A 161 -15.06 -24.09 -9.41
N GLY A 162 -14.93 -25.42 -9.53
CA GLY A 162 -14.64 -26.09 -10.80
C GLY A 162 -13.25 -26.72 -10.90
N MET A 163 -13.03 -27.50 -11.97
CA MET A 163 -11.81 -28.30 -12.13
C MET A 163 -10.52 -27.47 -12.27
N ALA A 164 -10.63 -26.25 -12.78
CA ALA A 164 -9.52 -25.32 -12.96
C ALA A 164 -9.41 -24.28 -11.82
N ALA A 165 -10.17 -24.45 -10.73
CA ALA A 165 -10.25 -23.48 -9.64
C ALA A 165 -8.87 -23.11 -9.05
N ASP A 166 -8.01 -24.11 -8.87
CA ASP A 166 -6.63 -23.94 -8.38
C ASP A 166 -5.84 -22.89 -9.17
N MET A 167 -5.97 -22.90 -10.50
CA MET A 167 -5.22 -22.03 -11.39
C MET A 167 -5.72 -20.58 -11.40
N LYS A 168 -6.96 -20.35 -10.93
CA LYS A 168 -7.60 -19.02 -10.89
C LYS A 168 -7.39 -18.28 -9.57
N VAL A 169 -6.75 -18.91 -8.58
CA VAL A 169 -6.55 -18.33 -7.24
C VAL A 169 -5.90 -16.94 -7.34
N GLY A 170 -4.84 -16.80 -8.15
CA GLY A 170 -4.17 -15.51 -8.32
C GLY A 170 -5.07 -14.44 -8.96
N ASP A 171 -5.86 -14.80 -9.97
CA ASP A 171 -6.77 -13.88 -10.67
C ASP A 171 -7.83 -13.34 -9.71
N VAL A 172 -8.51 -14.23 -9.00
CA VAL A 172 -9.58 -13.87 -8.06
C VAL A 172 -9.02 -13.15 -6.84
N MET A 173 -7.80 -13.48 -6.39
CA MET A 173 -7.13 -12.70 -5.34
C MET A 173 -6.91 -11.26 -5.77
N HIS A 174 -6.50 -11.02 -7.01
CA HIS A 174 -6.27 -9.67 -7.52
C HIS A 174 -7.59 -8.91 -7.66
N GLU A 175 -8.62 -9.55 -8.22
CA GLU A 175 -9.96 -8.96 -8.39
C GLU A 175 -10.65 -8.63 -7.06
N GLN A 176 -10.48 -9.48 -6.04
CA GLN A 176 -11.15 -9.35 -4.74
C GLN A 176 -10.30 -8.63 -3.68
N ASP A 177 -9.11 -8.12 -4.07
CA ASP A 177 -8.08 -7.63 -3.16
C ASP A 177 -7.89 -8.58 -1.95
N ALA A 178 -7.70 -9.87 -2.20
CA ALA A 178 -7.66 -10.87 -1.13
C ALA A 178 -6.31 -10.90 -0.41
N ASP A 179 -6.33 -11.27 0.87
CA ASP A 179 -5.13 -11.34 1.70
C ASP A 179 -4.30 -12.58 1.37
N ILE A 180 -4.99 -13.73 1.33
CA ILE A 180 -4.40 -15.07 1.20
C ILE A 180 -5.09 -15.86 0.09
N GLY A 181 -4.29 -16.61 -0.66
CA GLY A 181 -4.75 -17.59 -1.64
C GLY A 181 -4.38 -19.01 -1.24
N LEU A 182 -5.34 -19.92 -1.29
CA LEU A 182 -5.16 -21.34 -1.05
C LEU A 182 -5.42 -22.11 -2.34
N SER A 183 -4.35 -22.73 -2.83
CA SER A 183 -4.28 -23.47 -4.08
C SER A 183 -4.17 -24.97 -3.75
N PHE A 184 -5.01 -25.80 -4.37
CA PHE A 184 -5.06 -27.25 -4.16
C PHE A 184 -4.95 -28.01 -5.48
N CYS A 185 -3.89 -28.79 -5.64
CA CYS A 185 -3.74 -29.75 -6.74
C CYS A 185 -2.89 -30.95 -6.32
N GLY A 186 -2.87 -32.03 -7.11
CA GLY A 186 -2.11 -33.25 -6.76
C GLY A 186 -0.62 -33.00 -6.50
N SER A 187 0.01 -32.17 -7.34
CA SER A 187 1.40 -31.72 -7.15
C SER A 187 1.54 -30.66 -6.05
N GLY A 188 0.48 -29.86 -5.84
CA GLY A 188 0.44 -28.77 -4.88
C GLY A 188 1.19 -27.51 -5.29
N GLY A 189 1.36 -27.25 -6.59
CA GLY A 189 2.12 -26.08 -7.03
C GLY A 189 1.59 -25.28 -8.20
N ALA A 190 0.66 -25.79 -9.00
CA ALA A 190 0.26 -25.13 -10.25
C ALA A 190 -0.37 -23.74 -10.00
N GLY A 191 -1.42 -23.66 -9.18
CA GLY A 191 -2.05 -22.39 -8.83
C GLY A 191 -1.12 -21.38 -8.16
N ALA A 192 -0.33 -21.83 -7.19
CA ALA A 192 0.63 -20.99 -6.48
C ALA A 192 1.71 -20.38 -7.41
N LEU A 193 2.26 -21.18 -8.32
CA LEU A 193 3.25 -20.70 -9.31
C LEU A 193 2.63 -19.72 -10.30
N MET A 194 1.40 -19.96 -10.75
CA MET A 194 0.72 -19.04 -11.66
C MET A 194 0.47 -17.69 -11.00
N ALA A 195 0.00 -17.67 -9.75
CA ALA A 195 -0.22 -16.44 -9.00
C ALA A 195 1.09 -15.64 -8.81
N ALA A 196 2.20 -16.33 -8.56
CA ALA A 196 3.52 -15.71 -8.47
C ALA A 196 3.99 -15.13 -9.81
N ASN A 197 3.90 -15.89 -10.90
CA ASN A 197 4.37 -15.47 -12.22
C ASN A 197 3.54 -14.32 -12.80
N LYS A 198 2.22 -14.33 -12.59
CA LYS A 198 1.30 -13.36 -13.19
C LYS A 198 1.20 -12.06 -12.41
N TYR A 199 1.18 -12.13 -11.07
CA TYR A 199 0.91 -10.98 -10.20
C TYR A 199 2.04 -10.66 -9.21
N GLY A 200 3.15 -11.41 -9.23
CA GLY A 200 4.27 -11.20 -8.33
C GLY A 200 3.99 -11.59 -6.87
N TYR A 201 2.92 -12.33 -6.59
CA TYR A 201 2.63 -12.77 -5.23
C TYR A 201 3.73 -13.69 -4.71
N LYS A 202 4.20 -13.42 -3.48
CA LYS A 202 5.11 -14.35 -2.78
C LYS A 202 4.36 -15.65 -2.52
N ALA A 203 4.79 -16.73 -3.17
CA ALA A 203 4.12 -18.02 -3.10
C ALA A 203 5.02 -19.11 -2.53
N ARG A 204 4.39 -20.10 -1.90
CA ARG A 204 5.01 -21.38 -1.51
C ARG A 204 4.16 -22.51 -2.08
N HIS A 205 4.81 -23.58 -2.51
CA HIS A 205 4.17 -24.68 -3.22
C HIS A 205 4.72 -26.03 -2.73
N HIS A 206 4.10 -27.12 -3.15
CA HIS A 206 4.40 -28.49 -2.74
C HIS A 206 4.21 -28.71 -1.23
N LEU A 207 3.34 -27.92 -0.60
CA LEU A 207 3.04 -28.05 0.81
C LEU A 207 2.21 -29.33 1.06
N ARG A 208 2.62 -30.11 2.07
CA ARG A 208 1.99 -31.40 2.42
C ARG A 208 1.38 -31.44 3.81
N SER A 209 1.57 -30.40 4.61
CA SER A 209 1.04 -30.29 5.97
C SER A 209 0.62 -28.85 6.29
N ILE A 210 -0.29 -28.72 7.25
CA ILE A 210 -0.76 -27.40 7.72
C ILE A 210 0.41 -26.60 8.28
N ASP A 211 1.29 -27.22 9.08
CA ASP A 211 2.44 -26.55 9.68
C ASP A 211 3.41 -25.98 8.64
N ALA A 212 3.66 -26.71 7.54
CA ALA A 212 4.47 -26.18 6.45
C ALA A 212 3.85 -24.93 5.82
N GLY A 213 2.52 -24.91 5.68
CA GLY A 213 1.78 -23.73 5.22
C GLY A 213 1.83 -22.56 6.20
N ILE A 214 1.74 -22.82 7.50
CA ILE A 214 1.84 -21.77 8.52
C ILE A 214 3.26 -21.17 8.58
N THR A 215 4.30 -21.98 8.43
CA THR A 215 5.68 -21.48 8.32
C THR A 215 5.85 -20.62 7.08
N ALA A 216 5.37 -21.10 5.92
CA ALA A 216 5.37 -20.33 4.68
C ALA A 216 4.65 -18.98 4.81
N LEU A 217 3.50 -18.96 5.49
CA LEU A 217 2.75 -17.75 5.79
C LEU A 217 3.54 -16.77 6.65
N LYS A 218 4.22 -17.26 7.71
CA LYS A 218 5.10 -16.44 8.58
C LYS A 218 6.30 -15.88 7.84
N GLU A 219 6.82 -16.59 6.85
CA GLU A 219 7.85 -16.09 5.94
C GLU A 219 7.32 -15.03 4.96
N GLY A 220 6.02 -14.72 4.97
CA GLY A 220 5.39 -13.71 4.14
C GLY A 220 4.79 -14.22 2.84
N ALA A 221 4.64 -15.54 2.67
CA ALA A 221 3.90 -16.06 1.52
C ALA A 221 2.42 -15.68 1.60
N ARG A 222 1.89 -15.13 0.50
CA ARG A 222 0.46 -14.79 0.34
C ARG A 222 -0.32 -15.88 -0.40
N VAL A 223 0.37 -16.73 -1.17
CA VAL A 223 -0.27 -17.85 -1.87
C VAL A 223 0.38 -19.16 -1.43
N LEU A 224 -0.45 -20.08 -0.95
CA LEU A 224 -0.04 -21.38 -0.43
C LEU A 224 -0.60 -22.49 -1.32
N GLY A 225 0.29 -23.18 -2.01
CA GLY A 225 -0.02 -24.34 -2.84
C GLY A 225 0.17 -25.64 -2.05
N PHE A 226 -0.93 -26.35 -1.84
CA PHE A 226 -0.97 -27.62 -1.15
C PHE A 226 -1.30 -28.78 -2.08
N GLY A 227 -0.81 -29.97 -1.74
CA GLY A 227 -1.52 -31.20 -2.09
C GLY A 227 -3.00 -31.12 -1.66
N PHE A 228 -3.87 -31.99 -2.18
CA PHE A 228 -5.26 -32.01 -1.71
C PHE A 228 -5.34 -32.14 -0.18
N LEU A 229 -5.76 -31.07 0.49
CA LEU A 229 -5.79 -30.94 1.94
C LEU A 229 -7.01 -30.11 2.35
N ASP A 230 -8.18 -30.71 2.19
CA ASP A 230 -9.45 -30.07 2.54
C ASP A 230 -9.79 -30.31 4.01
N SER A 231 -9.39 -29.39 4.88
CA SER A 231 -9.59 -29.46 6.33
C SER A 231 -10.00 -28.10 6.91
N GLU A 232 -10.97 -28.11 7.83
CA GLU A 232 -11.38 -26.91 8.58
C GLU A 232 -10.22 -26.34 9.41
N GLU A 233 -9.34 -27.21 9.93
CA GLU A 233 -8.19 -26.77 10.72
C GLU A 233 -7.24 -25.89 9.90
N LEU A 234 -7.03 -26.23 8.62
CA LEU A 234 -6.18 -25.44 7.74
C LEU A 234 -6.75 -24.02 7.59
N GLY A 235 -8.03 -23.91 7.26
CA GLY A 235 -8.70 -22.62 7.10
C GLY A 235 -8.62 -21.77 8.37
N ARG A 236 -8.92 -22.37 9.52
CA ARG A 236 -8.87 -21.70 10.83
C ARG A 236 -7.48 -21.18 11.16
N ARG A 237 -6.46 -22.05 11.08
CA ARG A 237 -5.08 -21.70 11.44
C ARG A 237 -4.49 -20.63 10.52
N VAL A 238 -4.81 -20.65 9.23
CA VAL A 238 -4.37 -19.61 8.28
C VAL A 238 -4.89 -18.23 8.71
N VAL A 239 -6.18 -18.11 9.03
CA VAL A 239 -6.78 -16.84 9.45
C VAL A 239 -6.21 -16.37 10.79
N GLU A 240 -6.12 -17.26 11.78
CA GLU A 240 -5.59 -16.93 13.11
C GLU A 240 -4.13 -16.45 13.05
N GLU A 241 -3.28 -17.14 12.29
CA GLU A 241 -1.87 -16.77 12.17
C GLU A 241 -1.67 -15.51 11.32
N TYR A 242 -2.44 -15.34 10.25
CA TYR A 242 -2.38 -14.11 9.46
C TYR A 242 -2.72 -12.88 10.30
N ARG A 243 -3.76 -12.95 11.14
CA ARG A 243 -4.11 -11.87 12.07
C ARG A 243 -2.98 -11.55 13.06
N LYS A 244 -2.27 -12.57 13.56
CA LYS A 244 -1.12 -12.35 14.47
C LYS A 244 0.04 -11.64 13.75
N ILE A 245 0.26 -11.95 12.47
CA ILE A 245 1.30 -11.31 11.65
C ILE A 245 0.95 -9.83 11.44
N VAL A 246 -0.28 -9.54 11.02
CA VAL A 246 -0.75 -8.17 10.76
C VAL A 246 -0.75 -7.31 12.03
N LYS A 247 -1.13 -7.86 13.19
CA LYS A 247 -1.11 -7.12 14.47
C LYS A 247 0.29 -6.80 15.02
N LYS A 248 1.34 -7.45 14.51
CA LYS A 248 2.73 -7.27 14.98
C LYS A 248 3.57 -6.37 14.08
N GLY A 249 3.12 -6.10 12.85
CA GLY A 249 3.78 -5.19 11.90
C GLY A 249 3.21 -3.78 12.01
#